data_AF-A0A1S9APE6-F1
#
_entry.id   AF-A0A1S9APE6-F1
#
_cell.length_a   1.000
_cell.length_b   1.000
_cell.length_c   1.000
_cell.angle_alpha   90.00
_cell.angle_beta   90.00
_cell.angle_gamma   90.00
#
_symmetry.space_group_name_H-M   'P 1'
#
loop_
_entity.id
_entity.type
_entity.pdbx_description
1 polymer ?
#
loop_
_entity_poly.entity_id
_entity_poly.type
_entity_poly.pdbx_seq_one_letter_code
_entity_poly.pdbx_strand_id
1 'polypeptide(L)'
;MSAVGLPDATGAFRYGESGFGLTPPYGTGQYEWADLQSAFGFKLDCLVVDEIGVDLFFGKGLSVRLTESLPGWPTFLQQFRNRFPAVPEQWERDVMFPPFATNLTLLFDRSGRSLPQAESVWYNA
;
A
#
# COMPACT_ATOMS: atom_id res chain seq x y z
N MET A 1 24.06 21.71 -5.14
CA MET A 1 24.30 20.74 -4.05
C MET A 1 23.01 20.66 -3.27
N SER A 2 22.17 19.67 -3.57
CA SER A 2 20.92 19.45 -2.83
C SER A 2 21.21 18.45 -1.71
N ALA A 3 20.88 18.83 -0.49
CA ALA A 3 21.06 17.99 0.68
C ALA A 3 20.23 16.71 0.51
N VAL A 4 20.91 15.58 0.36
CA VAL A 4 20.31 14.26 0.54
C VAL A 4 20.09 14.11 2.04
N GLY A 5 18.83 14.17 2.46
CA GLY A 5 18.45 13.81 3.81
C GLY A 5 18.96 12.40 4.11
N LEU A 6 19.68 12.23 5.21
CA LEU A 6 20.12 10.92 5.66
C LEU A 6 18.88 10.03 5.86
N PRO A 7 18.88 8.79 5.37
CA PRO A 7 17.77 7.89 5.60
C PRO A 7 17.70 7.58 7.10
N ASP A 8 16.50 7.69 7.70
CA ASP A 8 16.19 7.05 8.97
C ASP A 8 16.45 5.55 8.80
N ALA A 9 17.63 5.09 9.24
CA ALA A 9 18.21 3.79 8.90
C ALA A 9 17.56 2.60 9.63
N THR A 10 16.33 2.73 10.11
CA THR A 10 15.65 1.73 10.97
C THR A 10 14.28 1.29 10.48
N GLY A 11 13.77 1.85 9.38
CA GLY A 11 12.48 1.47 8.78
C GLY A 11 12.59 0.46 7.64
N ALA A 12 11.48 -0.23 7.33
CA ALA A 12 11.36 -1.11 6.17
C ALA A 12 11.34 -0.37 4.83
N PHE A 13 11.22 0.96 4.87
CA PHE A 13 11.00 1.81 3.71
C PHE A 13 12.16 2.79 3.50
N ARG A 14 12.53 2.99 2.23
CA ARG A 14 13.35 4.10 1.73
C ARG A 14 12.51 4.95 0.79
N TYR A 15 12.53 6.27 0.95
CA TYR A 15 11.76 7.19 0.11
C TYR A 15 12.67 7.93 -0.85
N GLY A 16 12.24 8.05 -2.10
CA GLY A 16 12.80 8.97 -3.09
C GLY A 16 11.77 10.05 -3.45
N GLU A 17 12.12 10.95 -4.36
CA GLU A 17 11.21 12.02 -4.80
C GLU A 17 9.96 11.48 -5.52
N SER A 18 10.10 10.39 -6.26
CA SER A 18 9.05 9.86 -7.16
C SER A 18 8.39 8.56 -6.69
N GLY A 19 8.91 7.96 -5.62
CA GLY A 19 8.54 6.61 -5.21
C GLY A 19 9.11 6.20 -3.86
N PHE A 20 9.02 4.91 -3.60
CA PHE A 20 9.60 4.28 -2.41
C PHE A 20 10.26 2.95 -2.79
N GLY A 21 11.08 2.41 -1.90
CA GLY A 21 11.58 1.06 -1.99
C GLY A 21 11.58 0.39 -0.63
N LEU A 22 11.78 -0.92 -0.64
CA LEU A 22 11.99 -1.68 0.58
C LEU A 22 13.48 -1.79 0.91
N THR A 23 13.77 -1.90 2.20
CA THR A 23 15.11 -2.17 2.73
C THR A 23 15.22 -3.64 3.14
N PRO A 24 16.39 -4.29 3.01
CA PRO A 24 16.60 -5.61 3.58
C PRO A 24 16.40 -5.61 5.10
N PRO A 25 15.82 -6.67 5.71
CA PRO A 25 15.38 -7.92 5.09
C PRO A 25 13.97 -7.89 4.48
N TYR A 26 13.25 -6.76 4.56
CA TYR A 26 11.84 -6.65 4.18
C TYR A 26 11.61 -6.71 2.66
N GLY A 27 12.62 -6.33 1.87
CA GLY A 27 12.61 -6.52 0.42
C GLY A 27 13.70 -5.72 -0.28
N THR A 28 13.75 -5.85 -1.61
CA THR A 28 14.70 -5.14 -2.47
C THR A 28 14.02 -4.31 -3.58
N GLY A 29 12.69 -4.35 -3.66
CA GLY A 29 11.90 -3.67 -4.69
C GLY A 29 12.00 -2.14 -4.64
N GLN A 30 11.77 -1.52 -5.79
CA GLN A 30 11.58 -0.09 -5.98
C GLN A 30 10.26 0.13 -6.73
N TYR A 31 9.49 1.10 -6.27
CA TYR A 31 8.10 1.31 -6.65
C TYR A 31 7.87 2.80 -6.92
N GLU A 32 7.60 3.12 -8.18
CA GLU A 32 7.32 4.48 -8.61
C GLU A 32 5.83 4.79 -8.43
N TRP A 33 5.52 5.90 -7.75
CA TRP A 33 4.13 6.33 -7.60
C TRP A 33 3.45 6.59 -8.94
N ALA A 34 4.24 7.08 -9.91
CA ALA A 34 3.81 7.31 -11.27
C ALA A 34 3.44 6.02 -12.03
N ASP A 35 3.76 4.84 -11.52
CA ASP A 35 3.41 3.55 -12.13
C ASP A 35 2.28 2.81 -11.41
N LEU A 36 1.84 3.27 -10.23
CA LEU A 36 0.76 2.66 -9.47
C LEU A 36 -0.56 2.68 -10.26
N GLN A 37 -1.11 1.50 -10.56
CA GLN A 37 -2.35 1.34 -11.31
C GLN A 37 -3.55 1.21 -10.37
N SER A 38 -3.43 0.41 -9.31
CA SER A 38 -4.48 0.24 -8.31
C SER A 38 -3.89 -0.03 -6.94
N ALA A 39 -4.61 0.38 -5.90
CA ALA A 39 -4.31 0.06 -4.51
C ALA A 39 -5.56 -0.47 -3.82
N PHE A 40 -5.40 -1.56 -3.08
CA PHE A 40 -6.48 -2.17 -2.30
C PHE A 40 -6.07 -2.23 -0.84
N GLY A 41 -6.90 -1.69 0.04
CA GLY A 41 -6.78 -1.86 1.48
C GLY A 41 -7.57 -3.08 1.93
N PHE A 42 -7.07 -3.82 2.89
CA PHE A 42 -7.74 -5.00 3.42
C PHE A 42 -7.38 -5.23 4.87
N LYS A 43 -8.20 -6.08 5.50
CA LYS A 43 -7.91 -6.74 6.76
C LYS A 43 -7.62 -8.22 6.48
N LEU A 44 -6.50 -8.72 7.01
CA LEU A 44 -6.19 -10.14 7.10
C LEU A 44 -6.69 -10.64 8.45
N ASP A 45 -7.60 -11.62 8.42
CA ASP A 45 -7.98 -12.36 9.61
C ASP A 45 -6.88 -13.41 9.88
N CYS A 46 -5.87 -13.09 10.71
CA CYS A 46 -4.99 -14.14 11.24
C CYS A 46 -5.69 -14.78 12.44
N LEU A 47 -5.54 -16.10 12.63
CA LEU A 47 -6.27 -16.92 13.63
C LEU A 47 -6.48 -16.27 15.01
N VAL A 48 -5.54 -15.45 15.48
CA VAL A 48 -5.56 -14.79 16.80
C VAL A 48 -5.37 -13.27 16.70
N VAL A 49 -4.91 -12.75 15.56
CA VAL A 49 -4.60 -11.32 15.39
C VAL A 49 -5.15 -10.80 14.08
N ASP A 50 -5.70 -9.61 14.11
CA ASP A 50 -6.10 -8.89 12.90
C ASP A 50 -4.88 -8.13 12.37
N GLU A 51 -4.69 -8.13 11.05
CA GLU A 51 -3.62 -7.35 10.42
C GLU A 51 -4.17 -6.50 9.26
N ILE A 52 -3.90 -5.20 9.26
CA ILE A 52 -4.25 -4.31 8.16
C ILE A 52 -3.15 -4.34 7.10
N GLY A 53 -3.54 -4.33 5.83
CA GLY A 53 -2.60 -4.27 4.73
C GLY A 53 -3.10 -3.52 3.50
N VAL A 54 -2.16 -3.26 2.61
CA VAL A 54 -2.40 -2.69 1.29
C VAL A 54 -1.69 -3.54 0.23
N ASP A 55 -2.42 -3.88 -0.83
CA ASP A 55 -1.86 -4.40 -2.06
C ASP A 55 -1.73 -3.27 -3.07
N LEU A 56 -0.54 -3.11 -3.62
CA LEU A 56 -0.22 -2.13 -4.63
C LEU A 56 0.11 -2.84 -5.94
N PHE A 57 -0.62 -2.52 -7.00
CA PHE A 57 -0.38 -3.04 -8.34
C PHE A 57 0.16 -1.95 -9.24
N PHE A 58 1.32 -2.19 -9.85
CA PHE A 58 2.03 -1.27 -10.72
C PHE A 58 1.98 -1.75 -12.17
N GLY A 59 2.43 -0.90 -13.09
CA GLY A 59 2.61 -1.27 -14.49
C GLY A 59 3.53 -2.49 -14.66
N LYS A 60 3.34 -3.24 -15.76
CA LYS A 60 4.18 -4.38 -16.16
C LYS A 60 4.18 -5.56 -15.16
N GLY A 61 3.09 -5.74 -14.42
CA GLY A 61 2.89 -6.91 -13.54
C GLY A 61 3.67 -6.84 -12.23
N LEU A 62 4.29 -5.71 -11.91
CA LEU A 62 4.92 -5.49 -10.61
C LEU A 62 3.84 -5.26 -9.55
N SER A 63 3.92 -5.95 -8.42
CA SER A 63 3.03 -5.73 -7.27
C SER A 63 3.78 -5.88 -5.95
N VAL A 64 3.23 -5.30 -4.89
CA VAL A 64 3.73 -5.49 -3.53
C VAL A 64 2.58 -5.48 -2.53
N ARG A 65 2.64 -6.40 -1.58
CA ARG A 65 1.80 -6.44 -0.39
C ARG A 65 2.57 -5.83 0.77
N LEU A 66 1.96 -4.85 1.43
CA LEU A 66 2.51 -4.18 2.61
C LEU A 66 1.52 -4.33 3.76
N THR A 67 1.99 -4.57 4.96
CA THR A 67 1.14 -4.73 6.14
C THR A 67 1.61 -3.84 7.29
N GLU A 68 0.72 -3.64 8.26
CA GLU A 68 1.02 -2.80 9.44
C GLU A 68 2.17 -3.32 10.31
N SER A 69 2.53 -4.61 10.18
CA SER A 69 3.71 -5.19 10.82
C SER A 69 5.04 -4.66 10.27
N LEU A 70 5.06 -3.99 9.10
CA LEU A 70 6.28 -3.41 8.56
C LEU A 70 6.73 -2.18 9.37
N PRO A 71 7.99 -2.14 9.85
CA PRO A 71 8.52 -0.96 10.51
C PRO A 71 8.45 0.28 9.62
N GLY A 72 7.81 1.33 10.12
CA GLY A 72 7.57 2.56 9.35
C GLY A 72 6.23 2.57 8.60
N TRP A 73 5.31 1.64 8.88
CA TRP A 73 3.95 1.64 8.34
C TRP A 73 3.22 3.00 8.46
N PRO A 74 3.20 3.70 9.62
CA PRO A 74 2.52 5.00 9.71
C PRO A 74 3.10 6.05 8.74
N THR A 75 4.42 6.04 8.55
CA THR A 75 5.11 6.91 7.60
C THR A 75 4.74 6.55 6.17
N PHE A 76 4.68 5.26 5.83
CA PHE A 76 4.22 4.80 4.52
C PHE A 76 2.81 5.31 4.21
N LEU A 77 1.88 5.16 5.15
CA LEU A 77 0.51 5.65 4.97
C LEU A 77 0.42 7.16 4.84
N GLN A 78 1.26 7.91 5.56
CA GLN A 78 1.35 9.36 5.37
C GLN A 78 1.81 9.70 3.96
N GLN A 79 2.87 9.07 3.47
CA GLN A 79 3.39 9.29 2.11
C GLN A 79 2.38 8.88 1.04
N PHE A 80 1.70 7.75 1.22
CA PHE A 80 0.67 7.26 0.32
C PHE A 80 -0.50 8.24 0.21
N ARG A 81 -1.04 8.73 1.34
CA ARG A 81 -2.14 9.71 1.36
C ARG A 81 -1.72 11.06 0.77
N ASN A 82 -0.51 11.53 1.06
CA ASN A 82 0.01 12.77 0.47
C ASN A 82 0.06 12.68 -1.06
N ARG A 83 0.35 11.49 -1.60
CA ARG A 83 0.43 11.26 -3.05
C ARG A 83 -0.93 11.03 -3.69
N PHE A 84 -1.85 10.40 -2.97
CA PHE A 84 -3.19 10.03 -3.44
C PHE A 84 -4.26 10.59 -2.47
N PRO A 85 -4.57 11.90 -2.53
CA PRO A 85 -5.45 12.55 -1.57
C PRO A 85 -6.91 12.10 -1.63
N ALA A 86 -7.28 11.34 -2.67
CA ALA A 86 -8.60 10.71 -2.78
C ALA A 86 -8.76 9.46 -1.90
N VAL A 87 -7.66 8.92 -1.36
CA VAL A 87 -7.69 7.80 -0.41
C VAL A 87 -8.35 8.29 0.89
N PRO A 88 -9.46 7.66 1.35
CA PRO A 88 -10.15 8.10 2.56
C PRO A 88 -9.26 8.00 3.79
N GLU A 89 -9.22 9.01 4.66
CA GLU A 89 -8.36 8.98 5.85
C GLU A 89 -8.67 7.82 6.82
N GLN A 90 -9.94 7.41 6.87
CA GLN A 90 -10.44 6.43 7.83
C GLN A 90 -10.54 5.01 7.25
N TRP A 91 -9.98 4.76 6.05
CA TRP A 91 -10.11 3.47 5.36
C TRP A 91 -9.63 2.28 6.22
N GLU A 92 -8.57 2.47 7.03
CA GLU A 92 -8.06 1.45 7.94
C GLU A 92 -9.13 1.02 8.95
N ARG A 93 -9.89 1.98 9.48
CA ARG A 93 -11.01 1.70 10.38
C ARG A 93 -12.16 1.04 9.64
N ASP A 94 -12.43 1.48 8.42
CA ASP A 94 -13.54 0.95 7.62
C ASP A 94 -13.33 -0.53 7.27
N VAL A 95 -12.09 -0.93 6.96
CA VAL A 95 -11.78 -2.36 6.67
C VAL A 95 -11.86 -3.26 7.91
N MET A 96 -11.79 -2.71 9.12
CA MET A 96 -11.93 -3.49 10.36
C MET A 96 -13.37 -3.96 10.62
N PHE A 97 -14.38 -3.40 9.94
CA PHE A 97 -15.80 -3.69 10.19
C PHE A 97 -16.55 -4.05 8.89
N PRO A 98 -17.34 -5.14 8.86
CA PRO A 98 -17.67 -6.04 9.96
C PRO A 98 -16.54 -7.05 10.28
N PRO A 99 -16.46 -7.55 11.52
CA PRO A 99 -15.53 -8.62 11.88
C PRO A 99 -15.85 -9.90 11.08
N PHE A 100 -14.82 -10.66 10.69
CA PHE A 100 -14.90 -11.95 9.95
C PHE A 100 -15.29 -11.86 8.47
N ALA A 101 -15.29 -10.66 7.88
CA ALA A 101 -15.37 -10.48 6.43
C ALA A 101 -14.04 -9.92 5.91
N THR A 102 -13.52 -10.51 4.83
CA THR A 102 -12.44 -9.87 4.07
C THR A 102 -12.98 -8.60 3.43
N ASN A 103 -12.78 -7.46 4.09
CA ASN A 103 -13.18 -6.16 3.58
C ASN A 103 -12.10 -5.64 2.65
N LEU A 104 -12.12 -6.11 1.41
CA LEU A 104 -11.30 -5.55 0.34
C LEU A 104 -11.90 -4.20 -0.07
N THR A 105 -11.13 -3.13 0.09
CA THR A 105 -11.53 -1.76 -0.26
C THR A 105 -10.62 -1.24 -1.35
N LEU A 106 -11.20 -0.78 -2.46
CA LEU A 106 -10.44 -0.10 -3.50
C LEU A 106 -10.09 1.32 -3.03
N LEU A 107 -8.81 1.55 -2.70
CA LEU A 107 -8.32 2.84 -2.22
C LEU A 107 -7.98 3.79 -3.36
N PHE A 108 -7.49 3.23 -4.46
CA PHE A 108 -7.09 3.99 -5.63
C PHE A 108 -7.22 3.14 -6.89
N ASP A 109 -7.71 3.74 -7.98
CA ASP A 109 -7.61 3.17 -9.33
C ASP A 109 -7.33 4.27 -10.35
N ARG A 110 -6.26 4.09 -11.13
CA ARG A 110 -5.86 5.04 -12.16
C ARG A 110 -6.87 5.16 -13.31
N SER A 111 -7.54 4.06 -13.63
CA SER A 111 -8.45 3.96 -14.78
C SER A 111 -9.91 4.22 -14.39
N GLY A 112 -10.19 4.59 -13.14
CA GLY A 112 -11.53 4.85 -12.64
C GLY A 112 -12.44 3.62 -12.60
N ARG A 113 -11.86 2.41 -12.49
CA ARG A 113 -12.62 1.16 -12.36
C ARG A 113 -13.33 1.08 -11.01
N SER A 114 -14.44 0.37 -10.97
CA SER A 114 -15.08 -0.04 -9.72
C SER A 114 -14.29 -1.15 -9.02
N LEU A 115 -14.54 -1.37 -7.73
CA LEU A 115 -13.92 -2.45 -6.95
C LEU A 115 -14.03 -3.82 -7.67
N PRO A 116 -15.21 -4.31 -8.10
CA PRO A 116 -15.30 -5.60 -8.78
C PRO A 116 -14.52 -5.67 -10.10
N GLN A 117 -14.46 -4.55 -10.85
CA GLN A 117 -13.71 -4.49 -12.11
C GLN A 117 -12.20 -4.53 -11.87
N ALA A 118 -11.71 -3.75 -10.90
CA ALA A 118 -10.29 -3.73 -10.56
C ALA A 118 -9.85 -5.07 -9.94
N GLU A 119 -10.66 -5.64 -9.04
CA GLU A 119 -10.39 -6.93 -8.42
C GLU A 119 -10.25 -8.04 -9.47
N SER A 120 -11.17 -8.10 -10.44
CA SER A 120 -11.09 -9.06 -11.53
C SER A 120 -9.84 -8.92 -12.38
N VAL A 121 -9.27 -7.72 -12.51
CA VAL A 121 -8.04 -7.50 -13.30
C VAL A 121 -6.78 -7.90 -12.53
N TRP A 122 -6.76 -7.75 -11.21
CA TRP A 122 -5.53 -7.88 -10.44
C TRP A 122 -5.42 -9.18 -9.65
N TYR A 123 -6.54 -9.78 -9.24
CA TYR A 123 -6.55 -11.02 -8.47
C TYR A 123 -7.00 -12.24 -9.28
N ASN A 124 -7.72 -12.02 -10.40
CA ASN A 124 -8.26 -13.10 -11.24
C ASN A 124 -7.62 -13.16 -12.64
N ALA A 125 -6.47 -12.50 -12.84
CA ALA A 125 -5.72 -12.51 -14.10
C ALA A 125 -4.93 -13.80 -14.32
#